data_AF-A0A351WNL7-F1
#
_entry.id   AF-A0A351WNL7-F1
#
_cell.length_a   1.000
_cell.length_b   1.000
_cell.length_c   1.000
_cell.angle_alpha   90.00
_cell.angle_beta   90.00
_cell.angle_gamma   90.00
#
_symmetry.space_group_name_H-M   'P 1'
#
loop_
_entity.id
_entity.type
_entity.pdbx_description
1 polymer ?
#
loop_
_entity_poly.entity_id
_entity_poly.type
_entity_poly.pdbx_seq_one_letter_code
_entity_poly.pdbx_strand_id
1 'polypeptide(L)' 'MLTDRKDRELFLETLSEFCGRTGFRIHSYVLMTNHYHLLLETPEAK' A
#
# COMPACT_ATOMS: atom_id res chain seq x y z
N MET A 1 0.33 3.68 17.01
CA MET A 1 0.75 5.07 16.77
C MET A 1 1.61 5.05 15.51
N LEU A 2 0.98 5.20 14.33
CA LEU A 2 1.61 5.03 12.99
C LEU A 2 2.49 6.24 12.61
N THR A 3 3.25 6.79 13.55
CA THR A 3 3.99 8.06 13.38
C THR A 3 5.45 7.89 13.05
N ASP A 4 6.03 6.69 13.19
CA ASP A 4 7.44 6.49 12.92
C ASP A 4 7.71 6.21 11.43
N ARG A 5 8.85 6.66 10.92
CA ARG A 5 9.30 6.37 9.56
C ARG A 5 9.31 4.87 9.29
N LYS A 6 9.66 4.07 10.29
CA LYS A 6 9.70 2.61 10.20
C LYS A 6 8.33 1.98 9.99
N ASP A 7 7.28 2.50 10.63
CA ASP A 7 5.90 2.01 10.40
C ASP A 7 5.44 2.25 8.96
N ARG A 8 5.81 3.40 8.39
CA ARG A 8 5.50 3.74 6.99
C ARG A 8 6.27 2.85 6.01
N GLU A 9 7.56 2.63 6.27
CA GLU A 9 8.40 1.73 5.47
C GLU A 9 7.84 0.29 5.51
N LEU A 10 7.48 -0.21 6.69
CA LEU A 10 6.89 -1.54 6.87
C LEU A 10 5.53 -1.67 6.16
N PHE A 11 4.69 -0.62 6.23
CA PHE A 11 3.41 -0.59 5.54
C PHE A 11 3.58 -0.67 4.01
N LEU A 12 4.54 0.08 3.46
CA LEU A 12 4.86 0.05 2.03
C LEU A 12 5.47 -1.29 1.60
N GLU A 13 6.35 -1.88 2.41
CA GLU A 13 6.92 -3.20 2.17
C GLU A 13 5.83 -4.27 2.12
N THR A 14 4.91 -4.25 3.10
CA THR A 14 3.76 -5.16 3.15
C THR A 14 2.84 -4.98 1.93
N LEU A 15 2.56 -3.74 1.53
CA LEU A 15 1.78 -3.45 0.32
C LEU A 15 2.48 -3.96 -0.94
N SER A 16 3.79 -3.81 -1.03
CA SER A 16 4.58 -4.29 -2.18
C SER A 16 4.57 -5.81 -2.27
N GLU A 17 4.73 -6.51 -1.15
CA GLU A 17 4.61 -7.98 -1.11
C GLU A 17 3.20 -8.41 -1.54
N PHE A 18 2.17 -7.75 -1.01
CA PHE A 18 0.78 -8.01 -1.37
C PHE A 18 0.52 -7.81 -2.87
N CYS A 19 1.03 -6.74 -3.46
CA CYS A 19 0.94 -6.48 -4.90
C CYS A 19 1.61 -7.60 -5.72
N GLY A 20 2.80 -8.04 -5.31
CA GLY A 20 3.52 -9.13 -5.98
C GLY A 20 2.79 -10.47 -5.90
N ARG A 21 2.05 -10.73 -4.82
CA ARG A 21 1.31 -11.98 -4.62
C ARG A 21 -0.06 -12.00 -5.28
N THR A 22 -0.73 -10.85 -5.32
CA THR A 22 -2.11 -10.76 -5.82
C THR A 22 -2.20 -10.26 -7.25
N GLY A 23 -1.15 -9.64 -7.79
CA GLY A 23 -1.16 -8.97 -9.09
C GLY A 23 -1.75 -7.56 -9.05
N PHE A 24 -1.99 -7.02 -7.85
CA PHE A 24 -2.52 -5.67 -7.66
C PHE A 24 -1.44 -4.64 -8.00
N ARG A 25 -1.82 -3.53 -8.62
CA ARG A 25 -0.87 -2.48 -9.03
C ARG A 25 -1.24 -1.16 -8.38
N ILE A 26 -0.37 -0.65 -7.51
CA ILE A 26 -0.58 0.65 -6.85
C ILE A 26 -0.07 1.75 -7.78
N HIS A 27 -0.96 2.65 -8.18
CA HIS A 27 -0.65 3.80 -9.03
C HIS A 27 -0.23 5.02 -8.21
N SER A 28 -0.88 5.24 -7.06
CA SER A 28 -0.51 6.32 -6.14
C SER A 28 -0.93 6.02 -4.71
N TYR A 29 -0.25 6.62 -3.74
CA TYR A 29 -0.58 6.50 -2.33
C TYR A 29 -0.31 7.81 -1.58
N VAL A 30 -1.14 8.10 -0.58
CA VAL A 30 -0.93 9.21 0.36
C VAL A 30 -1.09 8.66 1.78
N LEU A 31 -0.02 8.74 2.56
CA LEU A 31 0.01 8.33 3.97
C LEU A 31 -0.04 9.57 4.86
N MET A 32 -1.17 9.77 5.52
CA MET A 32 -1.32 10.76 6.59
C MET A 32 -1.35 10.05 7.93
N THR A 33 -1.10 10.79 9.00
CA THR A 33 -1.05 10.25 10.37
C THR A 33 -2.39 9.70 10.86
N ASN A 34 -3.50 10.13 10.25
CA ASN A 34 -4.87 9.76 10.64
C ASN A 34 -5.57 8.84 9.64
N HIS A 35 -5.13 8.80 8.38
CA HIS A 35 -5.74 7.96 7.34
C HIS A 35 -4.80 7.81 6.16
N TYR A 36 -5.09 6.85 5.27
CA TYR A 36 -4.34 6.61 4.05
C TYR A 36 -5.28 6.59 2.85
N HIS A 37 -4.79 7.08 1.71
CA HIS A 37 -5.44 6.96 0.41
C HIS A 37 -4.57 6.09 -0.48
N LEU A 38 -5.19 5.11 -1.14
CA LEU A 38 -4.52 4.20 -2.06
C LEU A 38 -5.30 4.20 -3.36
N LEU A 39 -4.64 4.55 -4.46
CA LEU A 39 -5.14 4.30 -5.80
C LEU A 39 -4.47 3.02 -6.30
N LEU A 40 -5.25 1.96 -6.40
CA LEU A 40 -4.80 0.67 -6.87
C LEU A 40 -5.68 0.14 -7.99
N GLU A 41 -5.07 -0.64 -8.85
CA GLU A 41 -5.69 -1.41 -9.91
C GLU A 41 -5.70 -2.88 -9.48
N THR A 42 -6.89 -3.46 -9.46
CA THR A 42 -7.05 -4.89 -9.25
C THR A 42 -6.76 -5.61 -10.57
N PRO A 43 -6.04 -6.73 -10.57
CA PRO A 43 -5.98 -7.57 -11.75
C PRO A 43 -7.41 -8.01 -12.06
N GLU A 44 -7.79 -7.94 -13.34
CA GLU A 44 -9.08 -8.48 -13.78
C GLU A 44 -9.26 -9.88 -13.21
N ALA A 45 -10.36 -10.09 -12.49
CA ALA A 45 -10.78 -11.43 -12.11
C ALA A 45 -11.02 -12.19 -13.41
N LYS A 46 -10.08 -13.07 -13.76
CA LYS A 46 -10.23 -13.98 -14.89
C LYS A 46 -11.22 -15.09 -14.55
#